data_AF-A0A8T4RLH1-F1
#
_entry.id   AF-A0A8T4RLH1-F1
#
_cell.length_a   1.000
_cell.length_b   1.000
_cell.length_c   1.000
_cell.angle_alpha   90.00
_cell.angle_beta   90.00
_cell.angle_gamma   90.00
#
_symmetry.space_group_name_H-M   'P 1'
#
loop_
_entity.id
_entity.type
_entity.pdbx_description
1 polymer ?
#
loop_
_entity_poly.entity_id
_entity_poly.type
_entity_poly.pdbx_seq_one_letter_code
_entity_poly.pdbx_strand_id
1 'polypeptide(L)'
;FSVESGLSCLKNKLGKKIASEQVSLYDDPTIPNGYGSTPYDAEGTPTQKTSIVEKGVFKNYLHNASTAKRYKVKSTGNAGLISPRAFSPVLKEGNYSKEELFKGIKKGIYITNVWYTRFQNHETGDFSTIPRDGAFYIENGKVKKALKDIRISENMLKVLKNISALGKEGTQIKSWEVDTPTTVPYTLVKNVNITKPN
;
A
#
# COMPACT_ATOMS: atom_id res chain seq x y z
N PHE A 1 -2.76 -2.12 17.46
CA PHE A 1 -4.22 -2.37 17.56
C PHE A 1 -4.67 -3.49 16.63
N SER A 2 -4.71 -3.31 15.29
CA SER A 2 -5.26 -4.32 14.37
C SER A 2 -4.62 -5.70 14.46
N VAL A 3 -3.33 -5.76 14.82
CA VAL A 3 -2.61 -7.03 15.09
C VAL A 3 -3.10 -7.72 16.36
N GLU A 4 -3.35 -6.95 17.41
CA GLU A 4 -3.83 -7.46 18.70
C GLU A 4 -5.30 -7.90 18.62
N SER A 5 -6.11 -7.19 17.84
CA SER A 5 -7.53 -7.51 17.62
C SER A 5 -7.77 -8.60 16.57
N GLY A 6 -6.72 -9.19 15.99
CA GLY A 6 -6.85 -10.24 14.97
C GLY A 6 -7.22 -9.74 13.56
N LEU A 7 -7.32 -8.43 13.36
CA LEU A 7 -7.67 -7.80 12.09
C LEU A 7 -6.44 -7.46 11.23
N SER A 8 -5.41 -8.32 11.23
CA SER A 8 -4.18 -8.06 10.47
C SER A 8 -3.47 -9.31 9.99
N CYS A 9 -3.19 -9.35 8.70
CA CYS A 9 -2.34 -10.36 8.06
C CYS A 9 -0.84 -10.22 8.37
N LEU A 10 -0.44 -9.25 9.20
CA LEU A 10 0.97 -9.03 9.58
C LEU A 10 1.34 -9.66 10.92
N LYS A 11 0.37 -10.28 11.62
CA LYS A 11 0.61 -10.98 12.88
C LYS A 11 1.76 -11.99 12.75
N ASN A 12 2.72 -11.93 13.68
CA ASN A 12 3.90 -12.80 13.72
C ASN A 12 4.78 -12.75 12.46
N LYS A 13 4.79 -11.63 11.72
CA LYS A 13 5.62 -11.43 10.52
C LYS A 13 6.78 -10.46 10.71
N LEU A 14 6.99 -9.92 11.90
CA LEU A 14 8.10 -9.01 12.18
C LEU A 14 9.44 -9.68 11.81
N GLY A 15 10.28 -8.99 11.06
CA GLY A 15 11.55 -9.49 10.53
C GLY A 15 11.44 -10.45 9.35
N LYS A 16 10.23 -10.79 8.88
CA LYS A 16 10.03 -11.73 7.75
C LYS A 16 9.90 -10.99 6.43
N LYS A 17 10.34 -11.65 5.35
CA LYS A 17 10.11 -11.17 3.97
C LYS A 17 8.63 -11.38 3.59
N ILE A 18 7.90 -10.27 3.47
CA ILE A 18 6.46 -10.26 3.16
C ILE A 18 6.16 -9.71 1.76
N ALA A 19 7.13 -9.07 1.12
CA ALA A 19 6.99 -8.38 -0.16
C ALA A 19 8.24 -8.59 -1.04
N SER A 20 8.19 -8.12 -2.28
CA SER A 20 9.37 -8.15 -3.15
C SER A 20 10.46 -7.18 -2.66
N GLU A 21 11.70 -7.37 -3.09
CA GLU A 21 12.82 -6.52 -2.68
C GLU A 21 12.71 -5.08 -3.20
N GLN A 22 11.87 -4.86 -4.21
CA GLN A 22 11.54 -3.53 -4.73
C GLN A 22 10.72 -2.72 -3.72
N VAL A 23 10.03 -3.39 -2.79
CA VAL A 23 9.09 -2.73 -1.86
C VAL A 23 9.84 -2.22 -0.64
N SER A 24 9.88 -0.90 -0.50
CA SER A 24 10.14 -0.23 0.78
C SER A 24 9.00 0.74 1.07
N LEU A 25 8.36 0.58 2.23
CA LEU A 25 7.20 1.34 2.66
C LEU A 25 7.52 1.98 4.01
N TYR A 26 7.23 3.26 4.14
CA TYR A 26 7.40 3.99 5.40
C TYR A 26 6.24 4.96 5.60
N ASP A 27 6.00 5.36 6.84
CA ASP A 27 5.10 6.47 7.18
C ASP A 27 5.97 7.70 7.45
N ASP A 28 5.71 8.83 6.80
CA ASP A 28 6.49 10.06 6.98
C ASP A 28 5.60 11.31 7.00
N PRO A 29 5.14 11.70 8.20
CA PRO A 29 4.32 12.89 8.41
C PRO A 29 5.18 14.18 8.49
N THR A 30 6.51 14.08 8.31
CA THR A 30 7.44 15.21 8.43
C THR A 30 7.70 15.92 7.10
N ILE A 31 7.21 15.35 5.99
CA ILE A 31 7.34 15.93 4.65
C ILE A 31 6.62 17.29 4.59
N PRO A 32 7.30 18.40 4.23
CA PRO A 32 6.65 19.71 4.17
C PRO A 32 5.45 19.73 3.22
N ASN A 33 4.35 20.36 3.65
CA ASN A 33 3.13 20.57 2.87
C ASN A 33 2.42 19.30 2.36
N GLY A 34 2.75 18.11 2.90
CA GLY A 34 2.01 16.88 2.60
C GLY A 34 0.62 16.88 3.25
N TYR A 35 -0.37 16.27 2.60
CA TYR A 35 -1.75 16.21 3.14
C TYR A 35 -1.85 15.53 4.51
N GLY A 36 -0.94 14.62 4.83
CA GLY A 36 -0.86 13.90 6.11
C GLY A 36 0.13 14.51 7.10
N SER A 37 0.73 15.64 6.77
CA SER A 37 1.82 16.21 7.57
C SER A 37 1.30 16.84 8.84
N THR A 38 1.92 16.50 9.96
CA THR A 38 1.57 17.01 11.29
C THR A 38 2.79 16.95 12.19
N PRO A 39 3.06 17.98 13.02
CA PRO A 39 4.24 17.99 13.89
C PRO A 39 4.14 17.01 15.06
N TYR A 40 2.91 16.70 15.52
CA TYR A 40 2.66 15.81 16.65
C TYR A 40 1.49 14.85 16.35
N ASP A 41 1.52 13.68 16.98
CA ASP A 41 0.40 12.74 16.99
C ASP A 41 -0.66 13.12 18.06
N ALA A 42 -1.73 12.33 18.18
CA ALA A 42 -2.83 12.63 19.09
C ALA A 42 -2.47 12.53 20.59
N GLU A 43 -1.28 12.01 20.93
CA GLU A 43 -0.75 11.93 22.30
C GLU A 43 0.31 13.02 22.55
N GLY A 44 0.55 13.91 21.59
CA GLY A 44 1.57 14.96 21.69
C GLY A 44 3.00 14.46 21.43
N THR A 45 3.17 13.24 20.91
CA THR A 45 4.48 12.71 20.53
C THR A 45 4.89 13.34 19.19
N PRO A 46 6.13 13.86 19.04
CA PRO A 46 6.62 14.32 17.75
C PRO A 46 6.50 13.23 16.69
N THR A 47 5.96 13.57 15.52
CA THR A 47 5.92 12.62 14.41
C THR A 47 7.30 12.40 13.83
N GLN A 48 7.50 11.25 13.21
CA GLN A 48 8.79 10.86 12.64
C GLN A 48 8.60 9.94 11.44
N LYS A 49 9.61 9.89 10.59
CA LYS A 49 9.71 8.86 9.56
C LYS A 49 9.88 7.49 10.21
N THR A 50 8.95 6.57 9.94
CA THR A 50 8.96 5.21 10.47
C THR A 50 8.93 4.19 9.34
N SER A 51 10.01 3.42 9.19
CA SER A 51 10.07 2.30 8.25
C SER A 51 9.09 1.18 8.63
N ILE A 52 8.21 0.79 7.71
CA ILE A 52 7.26 -0.32 7.88
C ILE A 52 7.78 -1.57 7.16
N VAL A 53 8.20 -1.43 5.91
CA VAL A 53 8.82 -2.47 5.10
C VAL A 53 10.12 -1.93 4.51
N GLU A 54 11.20 -2.70 4.60
CA GLU A 54 12.49 -2.36 3.98
C GLU A 54 12.93 -3.49 3.07
N LYS A 55 13.04 -3.21 1.76
CA LYS A 55 13.44 -4.19 0.74
C LYS A 55 12.70 -5.53 0.89
N GLY A 56 11.38 -5.46 1.07
CA GLY A 56 10.50 -6.61 1.20
C GLY A 56 10.38 -7.20 2.61
N VAL A 57 11.20 -6.78 3.57
CA VAL A 57 11.20 -7.28 4.95
C VAL A 57 10.35 -6.38 5.84
N PHE A 58 9.39 -6.97 6.56
CA PHE A 58 8.55 -6.24 7.50
C PHE A 58 9.33 -5.85 8.76
N LYS A 59 9.44 -4.55 9.03
CA LYS A 59 10.35 -4.00 10.06
C LYS A 59 9.65 -3.60 11.34
N ASN A 60 8.53 -2.87 11.25
CA ASN A 60 7.87 -2.29 12.41
C ASN A 60 6.36 -2.30 12.27
N TYR A 61 5.67 -2.41 13.41
CA TYR A 61 4.30 -1.91 13.54
C TYR A 61 4.33 -0.42 13.87
N LEU A 62 3.21 0.26 13.63
CA LEU A 62 3.01 1.63 14.09
C LEU A 62 2.40 1.61 15.49
N HIS A 63 2.95 2.45 16.38
CA HIS A 63 2.66 2.44 17.80
C HIS A 63 2.26 3.82 18.32
N ASN A 64 1.31 3.80 19.25
CA ASN A 64 1.08 4.85 20.25
C ASN A 64 1.76 4.45 21.58
N ALA A 65 1.70 5.27 22.61
CA ALA A 65 2.33 4.99 23.91
C ALA A 65 1.86 3.67 24.53
N SER A 66 0.56 3.38 24.46
CA SER A 66 -0.06 2.17 25.05
C SER A 66 0.45 0.88 24.38
N THR A 67 0.44 0.82 23.05
CA THR A 67 0.95 -0.33 22.30
C THR A 67 2.47 -0.44 22.38
N ALA A 68 3.19 0.68 22.36
CA ALA A 68 4.64 0.71 22.53
C ALA A 68 5.06 0.07 23.87
N LYS A 69 4.38 0.44 24.96
CA LYS A 69 4.60 -0.14 26.29
C LYS A 69 4.38 -1.66 26.30
N ARG A 70 3.31 -2.16 25.68
CA ARG A 70 3.02 -3.61 25.62
C ARG A 70 4.06 -4.39 24.83
N TYR A 71 4.51 -3.84 23.71
CA TYR A 71 5.54 -4.45 22.85
C TYR A 71 6.97 -4.17 23.34
N LYS A 72 7.14 -3.43 24.44
CA LYS A 72 8.44 -3.03 25.02
C LYS A 72 9.33 -2.30 24.00
N VAL A 73 8.71 -1.42 23.21
CA VAL A 73 9.37 -0.55 22.21
C VAL A 73 9.06 0.92 22.52
N LYS A 74 9.67 1.84 21.77
CA LYS A 74 9.32 3.27 21.82
C LYS A 74 8.09 3.55 20.95
N SER A 75 7.34 4.61 21.29
CA SER A 75 6.29 5.14 20.41
C SER A 75 6.90 5.51 19.06
N THR A 76 6.16 5.29 17.98
CA THR A 76 6.59 5.69 16.63
C THR A 76 6.02 7.05 16.22
N GLY A 77 5.34 7.75 17.13
CA GLY A 77 4.65 9.01 16.84
C GLY A 77 3.43 8.79 15.94
N ASN A 78 2.70 7.70 16.17
CA ASN A 78 1.57 7.26 15.35
C ASN A 78 0.26 7.15 16.12
N ALA A 79 0.11 7.83 17.26
CA ALA A 79 -1.15 7.83 17.99
C ALA A 79 -2.27 8.52 17.18
N GLY A 80 -3.30 7.76 16.82
CA GLY A 80 -4.60 8.31 16.47
C GLY A 80 -5.47 8.49 17.71
N LEU A 81 -6.68 9.04 17.52
CA LEU A 81 -7.60 9.31 18.64
C LEU A 81 -7.98 8.06 19.45
N ILE A 82 -8.16 6.93 18.77
CA ILE A 82 -8.57 5.65 19.40
C ILE A 82 -7.47 4.60 19.31
N SER A 83 -6.77 4.53 18.17
CA SER A 83 -5.77 3.50 17.90
C SER A 83 -4.63 4.07 17.05
N PRO A 84 -3.45 3.41 17.03
CA PRO A 84 -2.37 3.86 16.17
C PRO A 84 -2.81 3.89 14.70
N ARG A 85 -2.41 4.94 13.97
CA ARG A 85 -2.69 5.10 12.54
C ARG A 85 -1.46 5.57 11.79
N ALA A 86 -1.41 5.28 10.50
CA ALA A 86 -0.50 5.98 9.60
C ALA A 86 -1.04 7.39 9.30
N PHE A 87 -0.16 8.33 9.01
CA PHE A 87 -0.55 9.69 8.63
C PHE A 87 -0.23 9.97 7.16
N SER A 88 0.94 9.54 6.68
CA SER A 88 1.42 9.77 5.32
C SER A 88 2.29 8.59 4.86
N PRO A 89 1.68 7.43 4.53
CA PRO A 89 2.40 6.30 3.96
C PRO A 89 3.03 6.67 2.62
N VAL A 90 4.26 6.21 2.40
CA VAL A 90 5.01 6.40 1.16
C VAL A 90 5.58 5.06 0.71
N LEU A 91 5.14 4.58 -0.44
CA LEU A 91 5.82 3.52 -1.17
C LEU A 91 6.98 4.16 -1.93
N LYS A 92 8.21 3.80 -1.56
CA LYS A 92 9.43 4.36 -2.15
C LYS A 92 9.41 4.20 -3.67
N GLU A 93 9.84 5.23 -4.38
CA GLU A 93 9.98 5.24 -5.82
C GLU A 93 11.01 4.21 -6.30
N GLY A 94 10.76 3.68 -7.50
CA GLY A 94 11.72 2.87 -8.24
C GLY A 94 12.49 3.72 -9.25
N ASN A 95 12.90 3.07 -10.34
CA ASN A 95 13.80 3.68 -11.32
C ASN A 95 13.17 3.84 -12.72
N TYR A 96 11.94 3.36 -12.92
CA TYR A 96 11.34 3.29 -14.24
C TYR A 96 10.44 4.48 -14.53
N SER A 97 10.48 5.01 -15.75
CA SER A 97 9.41 5.88 -16.25
C SER A 97 8.13 5.06 -16.50
N LYS A 98 6.99 5.75 -16.62
CA LYS A 98 5.72 5.10 -17.00
C LYS A 98 5.85 4.36 -18.33
N GLU A 99 6.51 4.96 -19.31
CA GLU A 99 6.72 4.39 -20.64
C GLU A 99 7.57 3.12 -20.57
N GLU A 100 8.60 3.10 -19.73
CA GLU A 100 9.46 1.92 -19.52
C GLU A 100 8.69 0.78 -18.85
N LEU A 101 7.88 1.09 -17.83
CA LEU A 101 6.99 0.09 -17.22
C LEU A 101 6.04 -0.51 -18.27
N PHE A 102 5.45 0.30 -19.13
CA PHE A 102 4.53 -0.15 -20.17
C PHE A 102 5.22 -1.00 -21.23
N LYS A 103 6.39 -0.59 -21.73
CA LYS A 103 7.17 -1.34 -22.74
C LYS A 103 7.45 -2.78 -22.32
N GLY A 104 7.63 -3.05 -21.02
CA GLY A 104 7.84 -4.38 -20.48
C GLY A 104 6.62 -5.32 -20.52
N ILE A 105 5.42 -4.81 -20.85
CA ILE A 105 4.17 -5.56 -20.76
C ILE A 105 3.81 -6.17 -22.12
N LYS A 106 4.01 -7.49 -22.26
CA LYS A 106 3.53 -8.25 -23.44
C LYS A 106 2.01 -8.30 -23.51
N LYS A 107 1.37 -8.70 -22.40
CA LYS A 107 -0.09 -8.69 -22.20
C LYS A 107 -0.35 -8.31 -20.75
N GLY A 108 -1.31 -7.41 -20.51
CA GLY A 108 -1.63 -6.98 -19.15
C GLY A 108 -2.86 -6.10 -19.09
N ILE A 109 -3.15 -5.59 -17.90
CA ILE A 109 -4.25 -4.66 -17.66
C ILE A 109 -3.70 -3.43 -16.95
N TYR A 110 -4.02 -2.25 -17.47
CA TYR A 110 -3.78 -0.98 -16.83
C TYR A 110 -5.02 -0.54 -16.08
N ILE A 111 -4.89 -0.42 -14.76
CA ILE A 111 -5.94 0.04 -13.85
C ILE A 111 -5.57 1.45 -13.42
N THR A 112 -6.46 2.41 -13.67
CA THR A 112 -6.26 3.82 -13.29
C THR A 112 -6.76 4.08 -11.88
N ASN A 113 -7.88 3.47 -11.50
CA ASN A 113 -8.49 3.63 -10.19
C ASN A 113 -9.22 2.35 -9.75
N VAL A 114 -9.42 2.20 -8.45
CA VAL A 114 -10.18 1.09 -7.84
C VAL A 114 -11.15 1.63 -6.81
N TRP A 115 -12.29 0.96 -6.67
CA TRP A 115 -13.38 1.35 -5.78
C TRP A 115 -13.96 0.14 -5.08
N TYR A 116 -14.59 0.36 -3.92
CA TYR A 116 -15.13 -0.70 -3.08
C TYR A 116 -14.09 -1.77 -2.73
N THR A 117 -12.85 -1.35 -2.44
CA THR A 117 -11.82 -2.26 -1.93
C THR A 117 -12.23 -2.68 -0.53
N ARG A 118 -12.53 -3.97 -0.36
CA ARG A 118 -12.98 -4.54 0.92
C ARG A 118 -12.21 -5.82 1.20
N PHE A 119 -11.67 -5.92 2.41
CA PHE A 119 -11.10 -7.15 2.92
C PHE A 119 -12.23 -8.12 3.24
N GLN A 120 -12.25 -9.26 2.55
CA GLN A 120 -13.11 -10.38 2.89
C GLN A 120 -12.59 -11.09 4.14
N ASN A 121 -11.25 -11.13 4.31
CA ASN A 121 -10.61 -11.63 5.51
C ASN A 121 -9.35 -10.79 5.82
N HIS A 122 -9.37 -10.10 6.96
CA HIS A 122 -8.27 -9.25 7.41
C HIS A 122 -7.07 -10.04 7.94
N GLU A 123 -7.31 -11.22 8.54
CA GLU A 123 -6.28 -12.08 9.12
C GLU A 123 -5.43 -12.74 8.04
N THR A 124 -6.04 -13.16 6.93
CA THR A 124 -5.31 -13.70 5.79
C THR A 124 -4.85 -12.61 4.83
N GLY A 125 -5.58 -11.49 4.77
CA GLY A 125 -5.32 -10.38 3.86
C GLY A 125 -6.02 -10.51 2.51
N ASP A 126 -7.07 -11.32 2.43
CA ASP A 126 -7.87 -11.52 1.21
C ASP A 126 -8.84 -10.37 1.02
N PHE A 127 -8.85 -9.79 -0.18
CA PHE A 127 -9.68 -8.65 -0.54
C PHE A 127 -10.30 -8.80 -1.93
N SER A 128 -11.38 -8.06 -2.14
CA SER A 128 -11.95 -7.84 -3.47
C SER A 128 -12.08 -6.35 -3.74
N THR A 129 -11.88 -5.95 -4.99
CA THR A 129 -12.04 -4.57 -5.45
C THR A 129 -12.52 -4.51 -6.89
N ILE A 130 -13.12 -3.39 -7.27
CA ILE A 130 -13.66 -3.14 -8.60
C ILE A 130 -12.85 -2.02 -9.25
N PRO A 131 -12.16 -2.29 -10.36
CA PRO A 131 -11.61 -1.24 -11.21
C PRO A 131 -12.68 -0.23 -11.65
N ARG A 132 -12.41 1.06 -11.44
CA ARG A 132 -13.25 2.18 -11.86
C ARG A 132 -12.39 3.23 -12.57
N ASP A 133 -13.04 4.16 -13.26
CA ASP A 133 -12.41 5.29 -13.95
C ASP A 133 -11.30 4.91 -14.96
N GLY A 134 -11.35 3.67 -15.47
CA GLY A 134 -10.43 3.16 -16.48
C GLY A 134 -9.83 1.80 -16.13
N ALA A 135 -10.17 0.80 -16.94
CA ALA A 135 -9.42 -0.44 -17.04
C ALA A 135 -9.11 -0.66 -18.52
N PHE A 136 -7.86 -0.93 -18.86
CA PHE A 136 -7.44 -1.02 -20.25
C PHE A 136 -6.58 -2.25 -20.50
N TYR A 137 -6.90 -3.01 -21.55
CA TYR A 137 -6.03 -4.09 -22.00
C TYR A 137 -4.78 -3.50 -22.66
N ILE A 138 -3.62 -3.95 -22.21
CA ILE A 138 -2.32 -3.64 -22.79
C ILE A 138 -1.84 -4.84 -23.60
N GLU A 139 -1.34 -4.57 -24.80
CA GLU A 139 -0.59 -5.55 -25.59
C GLU A 139 0.63 -4.88 -26.21
N ASN A 140 1.81 -5.49 -26.00
CA ASN A 140 3.12 -4.99 -26.41
C ASN A 140 3.33 -3.52 -26.02
N GLY A 141 3.04 -3.22 -24.75
CA GLY A 141 3.17 -1.90 -24.13
C GLY A 141 2.22 -0.82 -24.63
N LYS A 142 1.23 -1.15 -25.47
CA LYS A 142 0.23 -0.20 -25.95
C LYS A 142 -1.16 -0.54 -25.44
N VAL A 143 -1.92 0.47 -25.04
CA VAL A 143 -3.35 0.34 -24.75
C VAL A 143 -4.07 -0.04 -26.04
N LYS A 144 -4.88 -1.11 -25.99
CA LYS A 144 -5.63 -1.62 -27.15
C LYS A 144 -7.12 -1.37 -27.05
N LYS A 145 -7.71 -1.59 -25.88
CA LYS A 145 -9.14 -1.40 -25.65
C LYS A 145 -9.45 -1.19 -24.18
N ALA A 146 -10.55 -0.50 -23.91
CA ALA A 146 -11.13 -0.45 -22.59
C ALA A 146 -11.70 -1.82 -22.21
N LEU A 147 -11.61 -2.14 -20.92
CA LEU A 147 -12.22 -3.29 -20.28
C LEU A 147 -13.35 -2.80 -19.38
N LYS A 148 -14.38 -3.63 -19.26
CA LYS A 148 -15.53 -3.41 -18.39
C LYS A 148 -15.83 -4.69 -17.63
N ASP A 149 -16.53 -4.53 -16.50
CA ASP A 149 -17.05 -5.63 -15.70
C ASP A 149 -15.97 -6.63 -15.27
N ILE A 150 -14.81 -6.11 -14.83
CA ILE A 150 -13.78 -6.94 -14.22
C ILE A 150 -13.75 -6.72 -12.71
N ARG A 151 -13.29 -7.72 -11.98
CA ARG A 151 -13.09 -7.69 -10.53
C ARG A 151 -11.70 -8.21 -10.22
N ILE A 152 -11.06 -7.61 -9.22
CA ILE A 152 -9.80 -8.12 -8.66
C ILE A 152 -10.15 -8.79 -7.34
N SER A 153 -9.81 -10.07 -7.17
CA SER A 153 -10.01 -10.83 -5.93
C SER A 153 -8.71 -11.52 -5.58
N GLU A 154 -7.98 -10.96 -4.62
CA GLU A 154 -6.58 -11.30 -4.39
C GLU A 154 -6.20 -11.21 -2.91
N ASN A 155 -5.00 -11.69 -2.58
CA ASN A 155 -4.40 -11.53 -1.26
C ASN A 155 -3.37 -10.37 -1.26
N MET A 156 -3.45 -9.47 -0.28
CA MET A 156 -2.57 -8.30 -0.18
C MET A 156 -1.08 -8.68 -0.10
N LEU A 157 -0.72 -9.74 0.62
CA LEU A 157 0.67 -10.19 0.69
C LEU A 157 1.14 -10.79 -0.65
N LYS A 158 0.25 -11.40 -1.44
CA LYS A 158 0.57 -11.85 -2.80
C LYS A 158 0.82 -10.66 -3.73
N VAL A 159 -0.02 -9.62 -3.67
CA VAL A 159 0.19 -8.37 -4.42
C VAL A 159 1.56 -7.80 -4.11
N LEU A 160 1.90 -7.61 -2.83
CA LEU A 160 3.18 -7.05 -2.42
C LEU A 160 4.39 -7.90 -2.85
N LYS A 161 4.28 -9.23 -2.82
CA LYS A 161 5.32 -10.16 -3.31
C LYS A 161 5.50 -10.10 -4.82
N ASN A 162 4.43 -9.82 -5.55
CA ASN A 162 4.43 -9.81 -7.01
C ASN A 162 4.70 -8.43 -7.62
N ILE A 163 4.93 -7.40 -6.81
CA ILE A 163 5.45 -6.10 -7.29
C ILE A 163 6.82 -6.35 -7.93
N SER A 164 6.91 -6.12 -9.22
CA SER A 164 8.10 -6.40 -10.02
C SER A 164 8.88 -5.16 -10.40
N ALA A 165 8.21 -4.02 -10.53
CA ALA A 165 8.82 -2.74 -10.84
C ALA A 165 7.97 -1.58 -10.29
N LEU A 166 8.66 -0.50 -9.94
CA LEU A 166 8.07 0.74 -9.42
C LEU A 166 8.54 1.91 -10.27
N GLY A 167 7.63 2.86 -10.48
CA GLY A 167 7.91 4.11 -11.17
C GLY A 167 8.83 5.03 -10.37
N LYS A 168 9.57 5.89 -11.07
CA LYS A 168 10.50 6.87 -10.49
C LYS A 168 9.83 8.12 -9.91
N GLU A 169 8.52 8.26 -10.10
CA GLU A 169 7.72 9.39 -9.63
C GLU A 169 6.59 8.87 -8.75
N GLY A 170 6.57 9.32 -7.49
CA GLY A 170 5.48 9.09 -6.54
C GLY A 170 4.40 10.17 -6.68
N THR A 171 3.13 9.77 -6.64
CA THR A 171 1.98 10.68 -6.60
C THR A 171 1.25 10.51 -5.28
N GLN A 172 0.94 11.63 -4.62
CA GLN A 172 0.11 11.59 -3.41
C GLN A 172 -1.36 11.45 -3.81
N ILE A 173 -2.00 10.41 -3.29
CA ILE A 173 -3.40 10.09 -3.55
C ILE A 173 -4.19 10.27 -2.26
N LYS A 174 -5.28 11.05 -2.35
CA LYS A 174 -6.31 11.17 -1.31
C LYS A 174 -7.66 11.19 -2.03
N SER A 175 -8.53 10.25 -1.69
CA SER A 175 -9.85 10.10 -2.31
C SER A 175 -10.84 9.53 -1.30
N TRP A 176 -12.10 9.35 -1.70
CA TRP A 176 -13.13 8.75 -0.86
C TRP A 176 -12.78 7.33 -0.37
N GLU A 177 -12.02 6.54 -1.15
CA GLU A 177 -11.60 5.19 -0.75
C GLU A 177 -10.19 5.16 -0.12
N VAL A 178 -9.53 6.32 -0.02
CA VAL A 178 -8.17 6.48 0.49
C VAL A 178 -8.17 7.63 1.50
N ASP A 179 -8.69 7.34 2.70
CA ASP A 179 -8.81 8.31 3.79
C ASP A 179 -7.46 8.80 4.30
N THR A 180 -6.45 7.94 4.28
CA THR A 180 -5.08 8.28 4.65
C THR A 180 -4.31 8.68 3.40
N PRO A 181 -3.88 9.94 3.24
CA PRO A 181 -3.16 10.38 2.06
C PRO A 181 -1.89 9.56 1.90
N THR A 182 -1.73 8.92 0.75
CA THR A 182 -0.67 7.93 0.53
C THR A 182 0.08 8.28 -0.76
N THR A 183 1.41 8.33 -0.70
CA THR A 183 2.25 8.57 -1.86
C THR A 183 2.68 7.24 -2.46
N VAL A 184 2.34 7.03 -3.73
CA VAL A 184 2.64 5.79 -4.46
C VAL A 184 3.08 6.10 -5.90
N PRO A 185 4.10 5.40 -6.42
CA PRO A 185 4.44 5.46 -7.83
C PRO A 185 3.56 4.50 -8.65
N TYR A 186 3.61 4.65 -9.98
CA TYR A 186 3.12 3.59 -10.87
C TYR A 186 3.75 2.24 -10.49
N THR A 187 2.92 1.23 -10.35
CA THR A 187 3.33 -0.06 -9.79
C THR A 187 2.98 -1.19 -10.76
N LEU A 188 3.98 -1.98 -11.17
CA LEU A 188 3.79 -3.15 -12.01
C LEU A 188 3.72 -4.43 -11.15
N VAL A 189 2.52 -5.00 -11.06
CA VAL A 189 2.26 -6.23 -10.31
C VAL A 189 2.05 -7.41 -11.27
N LYS A 190 2.74 -8.52 -11.02
CA LYS A 190 2.56 -9.78 -11.78
C LYS A 190 1.50 -10.67 -11.13
N ASN A 191 0.94 -11.60 -11.90
CA ASN A 191 0.13 -12.71 -11.37
C ASN A 191 -1.01 -12.25 -10.43
N VAL A 192 -1.72 -11.18 -10.80
CA VAL A 192 -2.90 -10.72 -10.06
C VAL A 192 -4.12 -11.48 -10.57
N ASN A 193 -4.91 -12.04 -9.65
CA ASN A 193 -6.14 -12.73 -10.00
C ASN A 193 -7.25 -11.74 -10.38
N ILE A 194 -7.71 -11.85 -11.63
CA ILE A 194 -8.75 -10.99 -12.21
C ILE A 194 -9.87 -11.89 -12.70
N THR A 195 -11.09 -11.62 -12.24
CA THR A 195 -12.29 -12.34 -12.63
C THR A 195 -13.22 -11.45 -13.44
N LYS A 196 -14.04 -12.06 -14.27
CA LYS A 196 -15.14 -11.42 -15.00
C LYS A 196 -16.43 -12.11 -14.57
N PRO A 197 -17.48 -11.38 -14.14
CA PRO A 197 -18.80 -11.98 -13.95
C PRO A 197 -19.25 -12.60 -15.28
N ASN A 198 -19.77 -13.82 -15.21
CA ASN A 198 -20.42 -14.48 -16.35
C ASN A 198 -21.72 -13.77 -16.71
#